data_AF-A0A975YDV3-F1
#
_entry.id   AF-A0A975YDV3-F1
#
_cell.length_a   1.000
_cell.length_b   1.000
_cell.length_c   1.000
_cell.angle_alpha   90.00
_cell.angle_beta   90.00
_cell.angle_gamma   90.00
#
_symmetry.space_group_name_H-M   'P 1'
#
loop_
_entity.id
_entity.type
_entity.pdbx_description
1 polymer ?
#
loop_
_entity_poly.entity_id
_entity_poly.type
_entity_poly.pdbx_seq_one_letter_code
_entity_poly.pdbx_strand_id
1 'polypeptide(L)' 'MLTLDEVAAYLGKPRSWVYGNWRRAEIPFRRIGNQLRCRPADLEKWIDRQAT' A
#
# COMPACT_ATOMS: atom_id res chain seq x y z
N MET A 1 -8.82 -0.18 -8.24
CA MET A 1 -8.04 -0.56 -7.04
C MET A 1 -6.59 -0.65 -7.45
N LEU A 2 -5.68 -0.06 -6.68
CA LEU A 2 -4.24 -0.09 -6.93
C LEU A 2 -3.69 -1.49 -6.65
N THR A 3 -2.81 -1.93 -7.53
CA THR A 3 -1.95 -3.10 -7.36
C THR A 3 -0.79 -2.78 -6.43
N LEU A 4 -0.05 -3.81 -6.04
CA LEU A 4 1.15 -3.63 -5.23
C LEU A 4 2.24 -2.85 -5.97
N ASP A 5 2.35 -2.99 -7.30
CA ASP A 5 3.29 -2.21 -8.11
C ASP A 5 2.92 -0.73 -8.15
N GLU A 6 1.64 -0.42 -8.34
CA GLU A 6 1.17 0.96 -8.34
C GLU A 6 1.37 1.63 -6.98
N VAL A 7 1.11 0.92 -5.88
CA VAL A 7 1.38 1.43 -4.53
C VAL A 7 2.90 1.61 -4.31
N ALA A 8 3.73 0.69 -4.78
CA ALA A 8 5.18 0.80 -4.67
C ALA A 8 5.73 2.01 -5.44
N ALA A 9 5.24 2.21 -6.67
CA ALA A 9 5.57 3.37 -7.49
C ALA A 9 5.11 4.66 -6.81
N TYR A 10 3.88 4.69 -6.29
CA TYR A 10 3.32 5.85 -5.59
C TYR A 10 4.15 6.25 -4.36
N LEU A 11 4.57 5.26 -3.57
CA LEU A 11 5.36 5.50 -2.35
C LEU A 11 6.86 5.72 -2.62
N GLY A 12 7.32 5.57 -3.86
CA GLY A 12 8.74 5.59 -4.19
C GLY A 12 9.54 4.50 -3.47
N LYS A 13 8.93 3.34 -3.20
CA LYS A 13 9.55 2.22 -2.46
C LYS A 13 9.67 0.99 -3.35
N PRO A 14 10.70 0.13 -3.15
CA PRO A 14 10.80 -1.13 -3.88
C PRO A 14 9.58 -2.02 -3.65
N ARG A 15 9.12 -2.71 -4.71
CA ARG A 15 8.04 -3.71 -4.66
C ARG A 15 8.24 -4.72 -3.52
N SER A 16 9.45 -5.23 -3.37
CA SER A 16 9.83 -6.20 -2.34
C SER A 16 9.68 -5.64 -0.93
N TRP A 17 10.05 -4.37 -0.71
CA TRP A 17 9.86 -3.69 0.57
C TRP A 17 8.37 -3.55 0.89
N VAL A 18 7.55 -3.11 -0.07
CA VAL A 18 6.10 -2.98 0.12
C VAL A 18 5.48 -4.35 0.44
N TYR A 19 5.83 -5.39 -0.31
CA TYR A 19 5.31 -6.74 -0.06
C TYR A 19 5.75 -7.32 1.30
N GLY A 20 6.99 -7.09 1.72
CA GLY A 20 7.50 -7.59 3.00
C GLY A 20 7.03 -6.77 4.20
N ASN A 21 6.75 -5.48 4.01
CA ASN A 21 6.56 -4.55 5.12
C ASN A 21 5.12 -4.00 5.21
N TRP A 22 4.22 -4.25 4.25
CA TRP A 22 2.89 -3.62 4.24
C TRP A 22 2.08 -3.83 5.51
N ARG A 23 2.18 -5.00 6.15
CA ARG A 23 1.50 -5.26 7.42
C ARG A 23 2.07 -4.43 8.56
N ARG A 24 3.41 -4.37 8.63
CA ARG A 24 4.13 -3.64 9.69
C ARG A 24 4.00 -2.12 9.51
N ALA A 25 4.01 -1.65 8.27
CA ALA A 25 3.75 -0.25 7.91
C ALA A 25 2.24 0.09 7.91
N GLU A 26 1.38 -0.88 8.22
CA GLU A 26 -0.09 -0.70 8.24
C GLU A 26 -0.65 -0.10 6.95
N ILE A 27 -0.01 -0.38 5.81
CA ILE A 27 -0.48 0.07 4.50
C ILE A 27 -1.83 -0.60 4.24
N PRO A 28 -2.88 0.14 3.84
CA PRO A 28 -4.27 -0.33 3.82
C PRO A 28 -4.59 -1.26 2.63
N PHE A 29 -3.77 -2.29 2.43
CA PHE A 29 -4.06 -3.36 1.49
C PHE A 29 -5.19 -4.25 1.99
N ARG A 30 -5.98 -4.71 1.03
CA ARG A 30 -6.98 -5.76 1.18
C ARG A 30 -6.57 -6.95 0.33
N ARG A 31 -6.74 -8.15 0.88
CA ARG A 31 -6.47 -9.39 0.14
C ARG A 31 -7.73 -9.80 -0.62
N ILE A 32 -7.64 -9.85 -1.94
CA ILE A 32 -8.72 -10.28 -2.83
C ILE A 32 -8.19 -11.50 -3.60
N GLY A 33 -8.69 -12.68 -3.24
CA GLY A 33 -8.08 -13.95 -3.67
C GLY A 33 -6.62 -14.03 -3.24
N ASN A 34 -5.72 -14.25 -4.20
CA ASN A 34 -4.26 -14.30 -3.96
C ASN A 34 -3.54 -12.96 -4.22
N GLN A 35 -4.29 -11.88 -4.42
CA GLN A 35 -3.71 -10.59 -4.80
C GLN A 35 -3.93 -9.54 -3.70
N LEU A 36 -2.92 -8.69 -3.49
CA LEU A 36 -3.04 -7.49 -2.67
C LEU A 36 -3.58 -6.35 -3.52
N ARG A 37 -4.60 -5.66 -3.00
CA ARG A 37 -5.24 -4.51 -3.64
C ARG A 37 -5.45 -3.40 -2.63
N CYS A 38 -5.11 -2.18 -3.01
CA CYS A 38 -5.30 -1.00 -2.19
C CYS A 38 -6.36 -0.09 -2.84
N ARG A 39 -7.22 0.55 -2.04
CA ARG A 39 -8.08 1.61 -2.57
C ARG A 39 -7.28 2.91 -2.55
N PRO A 40 -7.28 3.71 -3.62
CA PRO A 40 -6.59 5.01 -3.64
C PRO A 40 -6.94 5.88 -2.43
N ALA A 41 -8.25 6.05 -2.16
CA ALA A 41 -8.72 6.85 -1.04
C ALA A 41 -8.28 6.33 0.35
N ASP A 42 -8.06 5.01 0.50
CA ASP A 42 -7.53 4.47 1.76
C ASP A 42 -6.02 4.76 1.86
N LEU A 43 -5.28 4.65 0.74
CA LEU A 43 -3.85 4.97 0.66
C LEU A 43 -3.60 6.44 0.99
N GLU A 44 -4.35 7.36 0.39
CA GLU A 44 -4.25 8.80 0.63
C GLU A 44 -4.44 9.13 2.11
N LYS A 45 -5.52 8.62 2.73
CA LYS A 45 -5.76 8.79 4.18
C LYS A 45 -4.64 8.23 5.04
N TRP A 46 -4.07 7.09 4.65
CA TRP A 46 -2.94 6.51 5.37
C TRP A 46 -1.70 7.40 5.26
N ILE A 47 -1.42 8.01 4.09
CA ILE A 47 -0.32 8.96 3.90
C ILE A 47 -0.52 10.19 4.77
N ASP A 48 -1.72 10.78 4.77
CA ASP A 48 -2.04 11.94 5.61
C ASP A 48 -1.79 11.65 7.10
N ARG A 49 -2.13 10.44 7.55
CA ARG A 49 -1.89 9.98 8.93
C ARG A 49 -0.40 9.84 9.27
N GLN A 50 0.48 9.58 8.28
CA GLN A 50 1.93 9.50 8.51
C GLN A 50 2.63 10.87 8.48
N ALA A 51 1.97 11.90 7.93
CA ALA A 51 2.51 13.25 7.83
C ALA A 51 2.32 14.10 9.10
N THR A 52 1.64 13.55 10.12
CA THR A 52 1.46 14.15 11.45
C THR A 52 2.41 13.52 12.46
#